data_AF-A0A6C0GDV2-F1
#
_entry.id   AF-A0A6C0GDV2-F1
#
_cell.length_a   1.000
_cell.length_b   1.000
_cell.length_c   1.000
_cell.angle_alpha   90.00
_cell.angle_beta   90.00
_cell.angle_gamma   90.00
#
_symmetry.space_group_name_H-M   'P 1'
#
loop_
_entity.id
_entity.type
_entity.pdbx_description
1 polymer ?
#
loop_
_entity_poly.entity_id
_entity_poly.type
_entity_poly.pdbx_seq_one_letter_code
_entity_poly.pdbx_strand_id
1 'polypeptide(L)' 'MNTTYLAYSKQILEKVSFDKYLFEKELHKAIEILPEVEISELYNWCITAFGSDYLSIIQQSFNL' A
#
# COMPACT_ATOMS: atom_id res chain seq x y z
N MET A 1 7.34 18.32 10.02
CA MET A 1 7.29 16.88 9.70
C MET A 1 7.73 16.73 8.26
N ASN A 2 8.83 16.02 8.00
CA ASN A 2 9.21 15.66 6.63
C ASN A 2 8.38 14.45 6.23
N THR A 3 7.19 14.67 5.67
CA THR A 3 6.32 13.59 5.23
C THR A 3 6.89 13.03 3.93
N THR A 4 7.53 11.86 3.98
CA THR A 4 7.95 11.14 2.77
C THR A 4 6.70 10.60 2.05
N TYR A 5 6.78 10.41 0.74
CA TYR A 5 5.67 9.85 -0.03
C TYR A 5 5.25 8.48 0.50
N LEU A 6 6.19 7.66 1.00
CA LEU A 6 5.87 6.39 1.65
C LEU A 6 5.00 6.56 2.91
N ALA A 7 5.37 7.48 3.82
CA ALA A 7 4.59 7.73 5.02
C ALA A 7 3.19 8.27 4.70
N TYR A 8 3.10 9.13 3.68
CA TYR A 8 1.82 9.60 3.16
C TYR A 8 0.96 8.45 2.62
N SER A 9 1.53 7.59 1.78
CA SER A 9 0.84 6.43 1.21
C SER A 9 0.32 5.47 2.28
N LYS A 10 1.14 5.14 3.29
CA LYS A 10 0.71 4.30 4.43
C LYS A 10 -0.50 4.89 5.15
N GLN A 11 -0.48 6.19 5.43
CA GLN A 11 -1.60 6.88 6.08
C GLN A 11 -2.88 6.88 5.22
N ILE A 12 -2.75 7.02 3.90
CA ILE A 12 -3.91 6.95 3.00
C ILE A 12 -4.48 5.53 3.00
N LEU A 13 -3.63 4.50 2.85
CA LEU A 13 -4.03 3.09 2.85
C LEU A 13 -4.76 2.70 4.13
N GLU A 14 -4.28 3.13 5.30
CA GLU A 14 -4.98 2.95 6.57
C GLU A 14 -6.39 3.58 6.53
N LYS A 15 -6.49 4.83 6.08
CA LYS A 15 -7.77 5.55 6.03
C LYS A 15 -8.77 4.93 5.07
N VAL A 16 -8.33 4.31 3.98
CA VAL A 16 -9.21 3.72 2.97
C VAL A 16 -9.43 2.22 3.13
N SER A 17 -8.76 1.59 4.10
CA SER A 17 -8.82 0.13 4.35
C SER A 17 -10.20 -0.41 4.76
N PHE A 18 -11.20 0.46 4.94
CA PHE A 18 -12.59 0.05 5.16
C PHE A 18 -13.30 -0.39 3.86
N ASP A 19 -12.76 -0.04 2.68
CA ASP A 19 -13.34 -0.37 1.38
C ASP A 19 -12.28 -1.01 0.48
N LYS A 20 -12.58 -2.20 -0.05
CA LYS A 20 -11.61 -2.98 -0.81
C LYS A 20 -11.20 -2.33 -2.12
N TYR A 21 -12.16 -1.74 -2.81
CA TYR A 21 -11.92 -1.07 -4.09
C TYR A 21 -11.09 0.18 -3.88
N LEU A 22 -11.38 0.95 -2.82
CA LEU A 22 -10.61 2.14 -2.51
C LEU A 22 -9.18 1.82 -2.04
N PHE A 23 -9.01 0.76 -1.23
CA PHE A 23 -7.70 0.26 -0.83
C PHE A 23 -6.84 -0.12 -2.05
N GLU A 24 -7.36 -0.95 -2.95
CA GLU A 24 -6.66 -1.35 -4.18
C GLU A 24 -6.27 -0.13 -5.04
N LYS A 25 -7.19 0.82 -5.21
CA LYS A 25 -6.97 2.02 -6.00
C LYS A 25 -5.84 2.89 -5.43
N GLU A 26 -5.82 3.12 -4.12
CA GLU A 26 -4.77 3.92 -3.50
C GLU A 26 -3.44 3.15 -3.41
N LEU A 27 -3.49 1.81 -3.33
CA LEU A 27 -2.30 0.97 -3.36
C LEU A 27 -1.59 1.06 -4.71
N HIS A 28 -2.32 0.96 -5.83
CA HIS A 28 -1.74 1.15 -7.16
C HIS A 28 -1.10 2.53 -7.31
N LYS A 29 -1.75 3.60 -6.85
CA LYS A 29 -1.15 4.94 -6.86
C LYS A 29 0.14 5.01 -6.06
N ALA A 30 0.17 4.38 -4.88
CA ALA A 30 1.38 4.34 -4.06
C ALA A 30 2.52 3.62 -4.81
N ILE A 31 2.24 2.49 -5.46
CA ILE A 31 3.23 1.74 -6.24
C ILE A 31 3.75 2.57 -7.44
N GLU A 32 2.89 3.34 -8.10
CA GLU A 32 3.29 4.19 -9.24
C GLU A 32 4.20 5.37 -8.86
N ILE A 33 4.02 5.95 -7.65
CA ILE A 33 4.74 7.18 -7.26
C ILE A 33 6.02 6.94 -6.46
N LEU A 34 6.15 5.77 -5.81
CA LEU A 34 7.25 5.48 -4.91
C LEU A 34 8.48 4.97 -5.67
N PRO A 35 9.70 5.32 -5.23
CA PRO A 35 10.91 4.70 -5.75
C PRO A 35 10.98 3.22 -5.35
N GLU A 36 11.67 2.40 -6.14
CA GLU A 36 11.78 0.94 -5.98
C GLU A 36 12.19 0.50 -4.56
N VAL A 37 13.08 1.27 -3.91
CA VAL A 37 13.49 1.02 -2.51
C VAL A 37 12.32 1.15 -1.53
N GLU A 38 11.42 2.10 -1.74
CA GLU A 38 10.24 2.32 -0.90
C GLU A 38 9.10 1.36 -1.25
N ILE A 39 9.01 0.89 -2.50
CA ILE A 39 8.04 -0.13 -2.93
C ILE A 39 8.24 -1.43 -2.12
N SER A 40 9.48 -1.86 -1.94
CA SER A 40 9.80 -3.05 -1.14
C SER A 40 9.39 -2.89 0.33
N GLU A 41 9.59 -1.70 0.90
CA GLU A 41 9.14 -1.40 2.26
C GLU A 41 7.61 -1.36 2.35
N LEU A 42 6.94 -0.76 1.36
CA LEU A 42 5.49 -0.69 1.28
C LEU A 42 4.87 -2.09 1.24
N TYR A 43 5.40 -3.00 0.42
CA TYR A 43 4.93 -4.39 0.31
C TYR A 43 4.95 -5.09 1.66
N ASN A 44 6.11 -5.11 2.33
CA ASN A 44 6.26 -5.78 3.63
C ASN A 44 5.32 -5.22 4.69
N TRP A 45 5.12 -3.90 4.68
CA TRP A 45 4.19 -3.25 5.57
C TRP A 45 2.73 -3.62 5.25
N CYS A 46 2.31 -3.63 3.98
CA CYS A 46 0.97 -4.04 3.57
C CYS A 46 0.66 -5.49 3.98
N ILE A 47 1.61 -6.41 3.81
CA ILE A 47 1.46 -7.80 4.25
C ILE A 47 1.25 -7.87 5.77
N THR A 48 2.04 -7.11 6.54
CA THR A 48 1.96 -7.12 8.00
C THR A 48 0.66 -6.48 8.51
N ALA A 49 0.25 -5.35 7.92
CA ALA A 49 -0.89 -4.56 8.39
C ALA A 49 -2.25 -5.09 7.90
N PHE A 50 -2.31 -5.62 6.68
CA PHE A 50 -3.57 -5.94 5.99
C PHE A 50 -3.61 -7.34 5.40
N GLY A 51 -2.57 -8.16 5.57
CA GLY A 51 -2.48 -9.49 4.98
C GLY A 51 -3.57 -10.46 5.44
N SER A 52 -4.26 -10.22 6.55
CA SER A 52 -5.42 -11.03 6.96
C SER A 52 -6.62 -10.88 6.01
N ASP A 53 -6.87 -9.66 5.52
CA ASP A 53 -8.11 -9.30 4.83
C ASP A 53 -7.91 -8.97 3.34
N TYR A 54 -6.67 -8.59 2.98
CA TYR A 54 -6.30 -7.99 1.70
C TYR A 54 -5.19 -8.73 0.95
N LEU A 55 -4.77 -9.92 1.39
CA LEU A 55 -3.62 -10.64 0.81
C LEU A 55 -3.68 -10.74 -0.71
N SER A 56 -4.84 -11.15 -1.26
CA SER A 56 -5.00 -11.32 -2.71
C SER A 56 -4.83 -10.00 -3.47
N ILE A 57 -5.39 -8.90 -2.94
CA ILE A 57 -5.28 -7.57 -3.55
C ILE A 57 -3.82 -7.10 -3.49
N ILE A 58 -3.15 -7.33 -2.37
CA ILE A 58 -1.73 -6.97 -2.21
C ILE A 58 -0.87 -7.74 -3.21
N GLN A 59 -1.00 -9.06 -3.27
CA GLN A 59 -0.21 -9.89 -4.20
C GLN A 59 -0.43 -9.47 -5.67
N GLN A 60 -1.69 -9.30 -6.07
CA GLN A 60 -2.05 -8.84 -7.42
C GLN A 60 -1.47 -7.46 -7.74
N SER A 61 -1.55 -6.50 -6.81
CA SER A 61 -1.08 -5.13 -7.04
C SER A 61 0.44 -5.05 -7.23
N PHE A 62 1.20 -5.95 -6.60
CA PHE A 62 2.66 -6.04 -6.74
C PHE A 62 3.11 -7.03 -7.82
N ASN A 63 2.19 -7.62 -8.59
CA ASN A 63 2.44 -8.68 -9.58
C ASN A 63 3.22 -9.89 -9.00
N LEU A 64 2.89 -10.30 -7.77
CA LEU A 64 3.49 -11.42 -7.05
C LEU A 64 2.51 -12.60 -6.89
#